data_AF-A0A5M8B7E4-F1
#
_entry.id   AF-A0A5M8B7E4-F1
#
_cell.length_a   1.000
_cell.length_b   1.000
_cell.length_c   1.000
_cell.angle_alpha   90.00
_cell.angle_beta   90.00
_cell.angle_gamma   90.00
#
_symmetry.space_group_name_H-M   'P 1'
#
loop_
_entity.id
_entity.type
_entity.pdbx_description
1 polymer ?
#
loop_
_entity_poly.entity_id
_entity_poly.type
_entity_poly.pdbx_seq_one_letter_code
_entity_poly.pdbx_strand_id
1 'polypeptide(L)'
;MEPLTRPSSLASRIADAIRADIGAGRFVAGARLPAESALATAFGVSRPIVREAIAQLKADGVLVTRKGSGAYVSDTPGGQVWRLRGDGAGADGGPGAAPTLAELFELR
;
A
#
# COMPACT_ATOMS: atom_id res chain seq x y z
N MET A 1 -20.51 21.17 13.67
CA MET A 1 -20.72 20.04 12.75
C MET A 1 -19.51 19.14 12.89
N GLU A 2 -19.70 17.89 13.32
CA GLU A 2 -18.62 16.92 13.44
C GLU A 2 -18.30 16.35 12.04
N PRO A 3 -17.02 16.33 11.60
CA PRO A 3 -16.66 15.79 10.30
C PRO A 3 -16.89 14.29 10.26
N LEU A 4 -17.61 13.81 9.23
CA LEU A 4 -17.82 12.39 9.00
C LEU A 4 -16.51 11.74 8.55
N THR A 5 -15.81 11.08 9.47
CA THR A 5 -14.65 10.23 9.15
C THR A 5 -15.14 8.99 8.41
N ARG A 6 -14.65 8.78 7.19
CA ARG A 6 -14.93 7.54 6.45
C ARG A 6 -14.25 6.37 7.17
N PRO A 7 -14.95 5.26 7.45
CA PRO A 7 -14.31 4.06 7.98
C PRO A 7 -13.20 3.60 7.02
N SER A 8 -12.10 3.09 7.55
CA SER A 8 -10.97 2.59 6.76
C SER A 8 -11.47 1.55 5.74
N SER A 9 -11.32 1.81 4.44
CA SER A 9 -11.71 0.83 3.41
C SER A 9 -10.74 -0.35 3.42
N LEU A 10 -11.20 -1.50 2.92
CA LEU A 10 -10.32 -2.68 2.77
C LEU A 10 -9.11 -2.36 1.88
N ALA A 11 -9.31 -1.53 0.86
CA ALA A 11 -8.23 -1.03 0.01
C ALA A 11 -7.21 -0.19 0.81
N SER A 12 -7.66 0.67 1.73
CA SER A 12 -6.76 1.44 2.59
C SER A 12 -5.96 0.57 3.54
N ARG A 13 -6.58 -0.47 4.14
CA ARG A 13 -5.85 -1.43 4.98
C ARG A 13 -4.76 -2.18 4.20
N ILE A 14 -5.04 -2.56 2.95
CA ILE A 14 -4.05 -3.18 2.06
C ILE A 14 -2.92 -2.20 1.71
N ALA A 15 -3.27 -0.94 1.43
CA ALA A 15 -2.27 0.10 1.16
C ALA A 15 -1.34 0.32 2.37
N ASP A 16 -1.89 0.39 3.59
CA ASP A 16 -1.10 0.54 4.81
C ASP A 16 -0.19 -0.68 5.06
N ALA A 17 -0.67 -1.90 4.80
CA ALA A 17 0.16 -3.10 4.90
C ALA A 17 1.34 -3.08 3.92
N ILE A 18 1.09 -2.72 2.65
CA ILE A 18 2.16 -2.58 1.64
C ILE A 18 3.14 -1.48 2.05
N ARG A 19 2.65 -0.35 2.59
CA ARG A 19 3.50 0.74 3.06
C ARG A 19 4.38 0.30 4.24
N ALA A 20 3.84 -0.45 5.19
CA ALA A 20 4.59 -1.00 6.30
C ALA A 20 5.70 -1.94 5.81
N ASP A 21 5.43 -2.78 4.81
CA ASP A 21 6.42 -3.68 4.21
C ASP A 21 7.55 -2.91 3.50
N ILE A 22 7.21 -1.85 2.76
CA ILE A 22 8.20 -0.96 2.13
C ILE A 22 9.03 -0.24 3.19
N GLY A 23 8.40 0.30 4.23
CA GLY A 23 9.07 0.99 5.33
C GLY A 23 9.97 0.07 6.17
N ALA A 24 9.63 -1.21 6.26
CA ALA A 24 10.46 -2.25 6.88
C ALA A 24 11.67 -2.68 6.01
N GLY A 25 11.82 -2.12 4.80
CA GLY A 25 12.93 -2.43 3.89
C GLY A 25 12.77 -3.75 3.13
N ARG A 26 11.58 -4.39 3.17
CA ARG A 26 11.31 -5.63 2.43
C ARG A 26 11.22 -5.40 0.93
N PHE A 27 10.84 -4.19 0.51
CA PHE A 27 10.92 -3.76 -0.88
C PHE A 27 11.84 -2.56 -0.99
N VAL A 28 12.94 -2.73 -1.71
CA VAL A 28 13.88 -1.64 -1.98
C VAL A 28 13.26 -0.60 -2.92
N ALA A 29 13.70 0.65 -2.78
CA ALA A 29 13.46 1.70 -3.77
C ALA A 29 13.76 1.17 -5.20
N GLY A 30 12.83 1.40 -6.12
CA GLY A 30 12.93 0.90 -7.50
C GLY A 30 12.60 -0.58 -7.69
N ALA A 31 12.29 -1.33 -6.62
CA ALA A 31 11.82 -2.71 -6.75
C ALA A 31 10.47 -2.77 -7.45
N ARG A 32 10.26 -3.82 -8.24
CA ARG A 32 8.99 -4.08 -8.90
C ARG A 32 8.03 -4.73 -7.91
N LEU A 33 6.84 -4.16 -7.78
CA LEU A 33 5.75 -4.78 -7.03
C LEU A 33 5.19 -5.97 -7.83
N PRO A 34 4.72 -7.04 -7.15
CA PRO A 34 4.00 -8.12 -7.80
C PRO A 34 2.78 -7.61 -8.58
N ALA A 35 2.35 -8.39 -9.58
CA ALA A 35 1.18 -8.04 -10.37
C ALA A 35 -0.09 -7.96 -9.50
N GLU A 36 -1.07 -7.14 -9.90
CA GLU A 36 -2.34 -6.97 -9.16
C GLU A 36 -3.02 -8.32 -8.88
N SER A 37 -2.93 -9.27 -9.81
CA SER A 37 -3.50 -10.61 -9.63
C SER A 37 -2.79 -11.42 -8.55
N ALA A 38 -1.47 -11.30 -8.45
CA ALA A 38 -0.69 -12.00 -7.43
C ALA A 38 -1.00 -11.42 -6.04
N LEU A 39 -1.10 -10.09 -5.94
CA LEU A 39 -1.52 -9.39 -4.73
C LEU A 39 -2.96 -9.73 -4.34
N ALA A 40 -3.87 -9.90 -5.31
CA ALA A 40 -5.25 -10.30 -5.04
C ALA A 40 -5.34 -11.68 -4.41
N THR A 41 -4.63 -12.66 -4.99
CA THR A 41 -4.51 -14.00 -4.41
C THR A 41 -3.87 -13.96 -3.02
N ALA A 42 -2.81 -13.16 -2.88
CA ALA A 42 -2.05 -13.02 -1.64
C ALA A 42 -2.90 -12.51 -0.46
N PHE A 43 -3.62 -11.42 -0.68
CA PHE A 43 -4.47 -10.81 0.32
C PHE A 43 -5.85 -11.49 0.45
N GLY A 44 -6.16 -12.46 -0.41
CA GLY A 44 -7.48 -13.11 -0.44
C GLY A 44 -8.61 -12.16 -0.81
N VAL A 45 -8.35 -11.16 -1.66
CA VAL A 45 -9.33 -10.12 -2.05
C VAL A 45 -9.54 -10.05 -3.56
N SER A 46 -10.63 -9.39 -3.96
CA SER A 46 -10.92 -9.15 -5.37
C SER A 46 -9.93 -8.16 -6.01
N ARG A 47 -9.57 -8.39 -7.28
CA ARG A 47 -8.69 -7.52 -8.09
C ARG A 47 -9.04 -6.02 -8.05
N PRO A 48 -10.33 -5.60 -8.06
CA PRO A 48 -10.68 -4.18 -7.96
C PRO A 48 -10.20 -3.51 -6.66
N ILE A 49 -10.21 -4.25 -5.53
CA ILE A 49 -9.77 -3.74 -4.22
C ILE A 49 -8.27 -3.52 -4.23
N VAL A 50 -7.50 -4.45 -4.79
CA VAL A 50 -6.05 -4.31 -4.96
C VAL A 50 -5.71 -3.15 -5.88
N ARG A 51 -6.42 -3.00 -6.99
CA ARG A 51 -6.23 -1.87 -7.92
C ARG A 51 -6.47 -0.54 -7.22
N GLU A 52 -7.49 -0.46 -6.37
CA GLU A 52 -7.76 0.72 -5.55
C GLU A 52 -6.63 0.99 -4.55
N ALA A 53 -6.14 -0.03 -3.83
CA ALA A 53 -5.01 0.10 -2.91
C ALA A 53 -3.74 0.60 -3.63
N ILE A 54 -3.43 0.02 -4.80
CA ILE A 54 -2.30 0.45 -5.64
C ILE A 54 -2.51 1.90 -6.13
N ALA A 55 -3.72 2.28 -6.51
CA ALA A 55 -4.02 3.66 -6.91
C ALA A 55 -3.81 4.64 -5.76
N GLN A 56 -4.20 4.27 -4.54
CA GLN A 56 -3.95 5.07 -3.33
C GLN A 56 -2.44 5.24 -3.11
N LEU A 57 -1.67 4.14 -3.12
CA LEU A 57 -0.21 4.17 -2.96
C LEU A 57 0.51 4.98 -4.05
N LYS A 58 0.00 4.98 -5.28
CA LYS A 58 0.50 5.83 -6.35
C LYS A 58 0.21 7.31 -6.10
N ALA A 59 -1.00 7.62 -5.66
CA ALA A 59 -1.37 8.98 -5.27
C ALA A 59 -0.60 9.46 -4.04
N ASP A 60 -0.18 8.53 -3.17
CA ASP A 60 0.70 8.80 -2.02
C ASP A 60 2.17 9.02 -2.41
N GLY A 61 2.56 8.76 -3.67
CA GLY A 61 3.95 8.81 -4.09
C GLY A 61 4.82 7.64 -3.61
N VAL A 62 4.22 6.63 -2.96
CA VAL A 62 4.91 5.41 -2.50
C VAL A 62 5.21 4.48 -3.67
N LEU A 63 4.31 4.43 -4.65
CA LEU A 63 4.49 3.66 -5.88
C LEU A 63 4.53 4.57 -7.12
N VAL A 64 5.38 4.20 -8.07
CA VAL A 64 5.44 4.81 -9.40
C VAL A 64 5.09 3.79 -10.47
N THR A 65 4.45 4.26 -11.56
CA THR A 65 4.14 3.37 -12.70
C THR A 65 5.16 3.61 -13.79
N ARG A 66 5.90 2.56 -14.20
CA ARG A 66 6.80 2.65 -15.36
C ARG A 66 6.08 2.08 -16.58
N LYS A 67 6.07 2.84 -17.68
CA LYS A 67 5.37 2.50 -18.94
C LYS A 67 5.67 1.05 -19.34
N GLY A 68 4.66 0.19 -19.30
CA GLY A 68 4.70 -1.18 -19.81
C GLY A 68 5.17 -2.28 -18.85
N SER A 69 5.53 -2.00 -17.58
CA SER A 69 6.17 -3.04 -16.74
C SER A 69 5.61 -3.22 -15.32
N GLY A 70 4.67 -2.39 -14.88
CA GLY A 70 3.96 -2.56 -13.61
C GLY A 70 4.17 -1.41 -12.62
N ALA A 71 3.83 -1.67 -11.35
CA ALA A 71 4.06 -0.75 -10.25
C ALA A 71 5.45 -0.99 -9.64
N TYR A 72 6.15 0.08 -9.31
CA TYR A 72 7.48 0.06 -8.72
C TYR A 72 7.47 0.89 -7.44
N VAL A 73 8.28 0.50 -6.45
CA VAL A 73 8.49 1.31 -5.24
C VAL A 73 9.25 2.57 -5.61
N SER A 74 8.76 3.72 -5.13
CA SER A 74 9.41 5.01 -5.33
C SER A 74 10.80 5.04 -4.70
N ASP A 75 11.70 5.84 -5.25
CA ASP A 75 13.06 6.01 -4.72
C ASP A 75 13.04 6.70 -3.34
N THR A 76 12.01 7.50 -3.08
CA THR A 76 11.69 8.12 -1.79
C THR A 76 10.32 7.64 -1.33
N PRO A 77 10.19 6.43 -0.75
CA PRO A 77 8.90 5.88 -0.33
C PRO A 77 8.25 6.62 0.85
N GLY A 78 8.88 7.68 1.38
CA GLY A 78 8.32 8.59 2.37
C GLY A 78 7.83 9.92 1.80
N GLY A 79 7.72 10.06 0.47
CA GLY A 79 7.28 11.28 -0.17
C GLY A 79 5.84 11.59 0.20
N GLN A 80 5.63 12.35 1.28
CA GLN A 80 4.35 12.98 1.56
C GLN A 80 4.03 13.88 0.37
N VAL A 81 3.36 13.32 -0.64
CA VAL A 81 2.56 14.12 -1.56
C VAL A 81 1.68 14.93 -0.63
N TRP A 82 1.86 16.25 -0.67
CA TRP A 82 1.23 17.24 0.20
C TRP A 82 -0.28 17.20 -0.01
N ARG A 83 -0.93 16.13 0.43
CA ARG A 83 -2.33 16.17 0.75
C ARG A 83 -2.38 17.17 1.89
N LEU A 84 -3.12 18.23 1.69
CA LEU A 84 -3.59 19.07 2.78
C LEU A 84 -4.25 18.11 3.77
N ARG A 85 -3.44 17.66 4.74
CA ARG A 85 -3.80 16.74 5.80
C ARG A 85 -4.86 17.51 6.55
N GLY A 86 -6.12 17.18 6.28
CA GLY A 86 -7.19 17.39 7.25
C GLY A 86 -6.78 16.59 8.46
N ASP A 87 -6.14 17.29 9.37
CA ASP A 87 -5.88 16.96 10.75
C ASP A 87 -7.15 16.38 11.39
N GLY A 88 -7.18 15.06 11.48
CA GLY A 88 -8.09 14.27 12.28
C GLY A 88 -7.29 13.16 12.92
N ALA A 89 -7.10 13.30 14.23
CA ALA A 89 -6.22 12.48 15.06
C ALA A 89 -6.68 11.03 15.22
N GLY A 90 -5.71 10.16 15.52
CA GLY A 90 -5.92 8.92 16.27
C GLY A 90 -5.97 7.63 15.46
N ALA A 91 -4.86 6.90 15.46
CA ALA A 91 -4.87 5.45 15.68
C ALA A 91 -3.43 4.95 15.84
N ASP A 92 -2.99 4.89 17.10
CA ASP A 92 -2.00 3.92 17.55
C ASP A 92 -2.50 2.51 17.18
N GLY A 93 -1.99 1.98 16.08
CA GLY A 93 -2.26 0.63 15.62
C GLY A 93 -0.95 -0.01 15.21
N GLY A 94 -0.21 -0.51 16.20
CA GLY A 94 0.94 -1.37 15.93
C GLY A 94 0.54 -2.53 15.01
N PRO A 95 1.43 -2.99 14.12
CA PRO A 95 1.09 -3.98 13.11
C PRO A 95 0.72 -5.31 13.79
N GLY A 96 -0.58 -5.58 13.90
CA GLY A 96 -1.07 -6.93 14.10
C GLY A 96 -0.62 -7.75 12.90
N ALA A 97 0.29 -8.69 13.14
CA ALA A 97 0.99 -9.47 12.14
C ALA A 97 0.03 -10.22 11.20
N ALA A 98 -0.37 -9.55 10.11
CA ALA A 98 -0.76 -10.23 8.88
C ALA A 98 0.50 -10.85 8.27
N PRO A 99 0.41 -12.01 7.60
CA PRO A 99 1.56 -12.61 6.91
C PRO A 99 2.17 -11.57 5.97
N THR A 100 3.48 -11.38 6.06
CA THR A 100 4.15 -10.33 5.28
C THR A 100 4.07 -10.67 3.80
N LEU A 101 4.01 -9.66 2.92
CA LEU A 101 3.91 -9.95 1.48
C LEU A 101 5.16 -10.66 0.96
N ALA A 102 6.32 -10.36 1.53
CA ALA A 102 7.56 -11.06 1.19
C ALA A 102 7.45 -12.56 1.49
N GLU A 103 7.00 -12.96 2.68
CA GLU A 103 6.79 -14.37 3.04
C GLU A 103 5.75 -15.07 2.15
N LEU A 104 4.74 -14.31 1.70
CA LEU A 104 3.69 -14.84 0.85
C LEU A 104 4.12 -15.08 -0.60
N PHE A 105 5.20 -14.41 -1.04
CA PHE A 105 5.75 -14.53 -2.40
C PHE A 105 7.11 -15.25 -2.45
N GLU A 106 7.82 -15.41 -1.33
CA GLU A 106 9.08 -16.18 -1.24
C GLU A 106 8.87 -17.70 -1.20
N LEU A 107 7.63 -18.20 -1.16
CA LEU A 107 7.34 -19.63 -1.25
C LEU A 107 7.24 -20.10 -2.71
N ARG A 108 8.38 -20.29 -3.39
CA ARG A 108 8.47 -21.18 -4.56
C ARG A 108 9.85 -21.77 -4.77
#